data_AF-A0A238YE95-F1
#
_entry.id   AF-A0A238YE95-F1
#
_cell.length_a   1.000
_cell.length_b   1.000
_cell.length_c   1.000
_cell.angle_alpha   90.00
_cell.angle_beta   90.00
_cell.angle_gamma   90.00
#
_symmetry.space_group_name_H-M   'P 1'
#
loop_
_entity.id
_entity.type
_entity.pdbx_description
1 polymer ?
#
loop_
_entity_poly.entity_id
_entity_poly.type
_entity_poly.pdbx_seq_one_letter_code
_entity_poly.pdbx_strand_id
1 'polypeptide(L)'
;MDVPYACVCCGYLTLSGPPGSHEICAVCGWEDDVHQLRWPYRSGGANESSLIEAQRSFAASGSGREADVADFDRAPFWRPIEAGRDRFEPRGGSLALWPEDRTVMYWWRRRSGKAWWEEVTPVAPRFDGQDGATAAAFVDAVSAVAAMAQPADPDNLSGMEIDFDHYLWRCPSIRRVTVESSPEPARQLTARCLAEQAASPHRVATEIKDAWLRELRYSYWEAHLLRVNATSVELDVATQVEANGYFITGTIIVKWSDSADAAVVRA
;
A
#
# COMPACT_ATOMS: atom_id res chain seq x y z
N MET A 1 15.92 33.95 -4.23
CA MET A 1 14.96 34.01 -3.12
C MET A 1 14.09 32.79 -3.29
N ASP A 2 14.26 31.81 -2.40
CA ASP A 2 13.50 30.57 -2.49
C ASP A 2 12.02 30.88 -2.31
N VAL A 3 11.21 30.38 -3.25
CA VAL A 3 9.76 30.59 -3.20
C VAL A 3 9.23 29.68 -2.09
N PRO A 4 8.56 30.23 -1.07
CA PRO A 4 8.07 29.43 0.05
C PRO A 4 7.02 28.42 -0.44
N TYR A 5 7.01 27.25 0.19
CA TYR A 5 6.07 26.17 -0.09
C TYR A 5 4.86 26.26 0.84
N ALA A 6 3.74 25.80 0.31
CA ALA A 6 2.47 25.84 1.02
C ALA A 6 2.37 24.67 1.99
N CYS A 7 2.02 24.95 3.23
CA CYS A 7 1.55 23.93 4.13
C CYS A 7 0.26 23.32 3.59
N VAL A 8 0.24 22.00 3.43
CA VAL A 8 -0.91 21.27 2.87
C VAL A 8 -2.13 21.31 3.82
N CYS A 9 -1.92 21.50 5.13
CA CYS A 9 -3.00 21.56 6.11
C CYS A 9 -3.73 22.91 6.13
N CYS A 10 -3.02 24.04 6.15
CA CYS A 10 -3.66 25.36 6.28
C CYS A 10 -3.59 26.22 5.01
N GLY A 11 -2.70 25.88 4.08
CA GLY A 11 -2.49 26.60 2.82
C GLY A 11 -1.56 27.80 2.90
N TYR A 12 -1.06 28.18 4.07
CA TYR A 12 -0.12 29.28 4.22
C TYR A 12 1.28 28.90 3.74
N LEU A 13 1.99 29.86 3.14
CA LEU A 13 3.33 29.72 2.60
C LEU A 13 4.38 29.82 3.73
N THR A 14 4.47 28.79 4.55
CA THR A 14 5.30 28.77 5.77
C THR A 14 6.56 27.91 5.64
N LEU A 15 6.67 27.08 4.60
CA LEU A 15 7.72 26.06 4.50
C LEU A 15 8.83 26.55 3.58
N SER A 16 10.08 26.29 3.94
CA SER A 16 11.25 26.66 3.14
C SER A 16 11.64 25.59 2.11
N GLY A 17 11.29 24.32 2.38
CA GLY A 17 11.56 23.16 1.54
C GLY A 17 10.33 22.60 0.82
N PRO A 18 10.55 21.78 -0.23
CA PRO A 18 9.49 21.14 -1.00
C PRO A 18 8.78 20.03 -0.19
N PRO A 19 7.63 19.53 -0.66
CA PRO A 19 6.87 18.51 0.07
C PRO A 19 7.69 17.30 0.53
N GLY A 20 7.53 16.94 1.80
CA GLY A 20 8.37 15.96 2.49
C GLY A 20 9.65 16.56 3.03
N SER A 21 9.69 17.86 3.35
CA SER A 21 10.83 18.47 4.04
C SER A 21 10.84 18.18 5.54
N HIS A 22 9.74 17.62 6.09
CA HIS A 22 9.52 17.39 7.51
C HIS A 22 9.50 18.67 8.35
N GLU A 23 9.34 19.84 7.72
CA GLU A 23 9.19 21.11 8.42
C GLU A 23 7.81 21.21 9.09
N ILE A 24 7.78 21.79 10.28
CA ILE A 24 6.54 22.03 11.01
C ILE A 24 6.00 23.41 10.65
N CYS A 25 4.74 23.46 10.20
CA CYS A 25 4.08 24.70 9.86
C CYS A 25 3.87 25.59 11.09
N ALA A 26 4.48 26.78 11.09
CA ALA A 26 4.33 27.77 12.18
C ALA A 26 2.88 28.23 12.42
N VAL A 27 2.01 28.12 11.40
CA VAL A 27 0.61 28.54 11.51
C VAL A 27 -0.29 27.47 12.11
N CYS A 28 -0.19 26.20 11.66
CA CYS A 28 -1.15 25.16 12.07
C CYS A 28 -0.52 23.98 12.83
N GLY A 29 0.81 23.93 12.93
CA GLY A 29 1.55 22.86 13.61
C GLY A 29 1.63 21.54 12.84
N TRP A 30 1.17 21.50 11.58
CA TRP A 30 1.28 20.31 10.73
C TRP A 30 2.74 20.09 10.30
N GLU A 31 3.28 18.88 10.50
CA GLU A 31 4.58 18.46 9.99
C GLU A 31 4.45 18.03 8.52
N ASP A 32 5.31 18.56 7.65
CA ASP A 32 5.29 18.32 6.21
C ASP A 32 5.73 16.89 5.84
N ASP A 33 4.79 15.96 5.99
CA ASP A 33 4.96 14.56 5.65
C ASP A 33 4.43 14.21 4.26
N VAL A 34 5.31 13.69 3.40
CA VAL A 34 4.99 13.33 2.03
C VAL A 34 4.04 12.12 1.94
N HIS A 35 4.06 11.24 2.93
CA HIS A 35 3.17 10.06 2.94
C HIS A 35 1.72 10.46 3.25
N GLN A 36 1.51 11.35 4.22
CA GLN A 36 0.20 11.92 4.54
C GLN A 36 -0.26 12.93 3.48
N LEU A 37 0.64 13.55 2.70
CA LEU A 37 0.26 14.27 1.48
C LEU A 37 -0.27 13.33 0.39
N ARG A 38 0.41 12.20 0.15
CA ARG A 38 0.02 11.21 -0.87
C ARG A 38 -1.28 10.47 -0.49
N TRP A 39 -1.44 10.18 0.79
CA TRP A 39 -2.58 9.45 1.37
C TRP A 39 -3.19 10.23 2.54
N PRO A 40 -4.00 11.26 2.26
CA PRO A 40 -4.46 12.24 3.27
C PRO A 40 -5.45 11.69 4.30
N TYR A 41 -5.85 10.43 4.16
CA TYR A 41 -6.65 9.70 5.14
C TYR A 41 -5.78 8.93 6.17
N ARG A 42 -4.45 8.86 6.00
CA ARG A 42 -3.57 8.15 6.94
C ARG A 42 -3.37 8.98 8.22
N SER A 43 -3.63 8.34 9.36
CA SER A 43 -3.31 8.81 10.71
C SER A 43 -2.19 7.95 11.31
N GLY A 44 -1.63 8.38 12.45
CA GLY A 44 -0.62 7.60 13.20
C GLY A 44 0.78 7.58 12.57
N GLY A 45 1.16 8.65 11.86
CA GLY A 45 2.50 8.86 11.30
C GLY A 45 3.22 10.04 11.97
N ALA A 46 3.91 10.85 11.17
CA ALA A 46 4.50 12.13 11.61
C ALA A 46 3.46 13.03 12.30
N ASN A 47 2.23 13.05 11.76
CA ASN A 47 1.08 13.67 12.40
C ASN A 47 0.15 12.58 12.96
N GLU A 48 -0.27 12.75 14.22
CA GLU A 48 -1.21 11.84 14.90
C GLU A 48 -2.54 11.75 14.15
N SER A 49 -3.09 12.90 13.75
CA SER A 49 -4.31 13.00 12.93
C SER A 49 -4.01 12.89 11.44
N SER A 50 -5.02 12.50 10.65
CA SER A 50 -4.92 12.53 9.19
C SER A 50 -4.98 13.96 8.64
N LEU A 51 -4.48 14.18 7.42
CA LEU A 51 -4.50 15.52 6.79
C LEU A 51 -5.93 16.06 6.64
N ILE A 52 -6.90 15.19 6.34
CA ILE A 52 -8.31 15.56 6.25
C ILE A 52 -8.85 16.03 7.61
N GLU A 53 -8.51 15.31 8.68
CA GLU A 53 -8.92 15.67 10.04
C GLU A 53 -8.24 16.96 10.50
N ALA A 54 -6.95 17.12 10.23
CA ALA A 54 -6.20 18.32 10.57
C ALA A 54 -6.74 19.56 9.84
N GLN A 55 -7.09 19.45 8.55
CA GLN A 55 -7.74 20.53 7.80
C GLN A 55 -9.09 20.94 8.42
N ARG A 56 -9.90 19.96 8.82
CA ARG A 56 -11.19 20.22 9.48
C ARG A 56 -10.99 20.87 10.85
N SER A 57 -10.04 20.37 11.62
CA SER A 57 -9.69 20.90 12.94
C SER A 57 -9.26 22.37 12.83
N PHE A 58 -8.32 22.67 11.92
CA PHE A 58 -7.85 24.04 11.66
C PHE A 58 -8.97 24.97 11.19
N ALA A 59 -9.85 24.49 10.30
CA ALA A 59 -11.00 25.27 9.83
C ALA A 59 -12.01 25.58 10.96
N ALA A 60 -12.13 24.69 11.95
CA ALA A 60 -13.03 24.86 13.10
C ALA A 60 -12.45 25.73 14.21
N SER A 61 -11.13 25.64 14.46
CA SER A 61 -10.47 26.36 15.55
C SER A 61 -9.94 27.73 15.15
N GLY A 62 -9.69 27.99 13.85
CA GLY A 62 -9.24 29.29 13.33
C GLY A 62 -7.87 29.78 13.80
N SER A 63 -7.21 29.06 14.71
CA SER A 63 -5.91 29.41 15.27
C SER A 63 -5.05 28.17 15.43
N GLY A 64 -3.87 28.13 14.82
CA GLY A 64 -2.82 27.24 15.29
C GLY A 64 -1.87 27.96 16.25
N ARG A 65 -0.95 27.18 16.78
CA ARG A 65 -0.47 27.34 18.16
C ARG A 65 0.43 28.55 18.45
N GLU A 66 1.03 29.24 17.46
CA GLU A 66 2.10 30.20 17.79
C GLU A 66 2.26 31.46 16.90
N ALA A 67 1.87 31.46 15.61
CA ALA A 67 2.11 32.61 14.71
C ALA A 67 0.83 33.32 14.23
N ASP A 68 0.89 34.65 14.05
CA ASP A 68 -0.21 35.42 13.48
C ASP A 68 -0.36 35.07 12.00
N VAL A 69 -1.57 34.63 11.62
CA VAL A 69 -1.91 34.32 10.23
C VAL A 69 -1.74 35.52 9.29
N ALA A 70 -1.76 36.75 9.82
CA ALA A 70 -1.56 37.98 9.07
C ALA A 70 -0.15 38.11 8.47
N ASP A 71 0.84 37.39 8.99
CA ASP A 71 2.23 37.47 8.55
C ASP A 71 2.54 36.58 7.33
N PHE A 72 1.58 35.73 6.92
CA PHE A 72 1.81 34.73 5.88
C PHE A 72 0.81 34.87 4.73
N ASP A 73 1.35 34.89 3.51
CA ASP A 73 0.53 34.72 2.31
C ASP A 73 -0.03 33.30 2.23
N ARG A 74 -1.26 33.19 1.72
CA ARG A 74 -1.88 31.89 1.43
C ARG A 74 -1.63 31.51 -0.03
N ALA A 75 -1.34 30.23 -0.26
CA ALA A 75 -1.17 29.71 -1.59
C ALA A 75 -2.43 29.96 -2.44
N PRO A 76 -2.27 30.48 -3.67
CA PRO A 76 -3.41 30.74 -4.53
C PRO A 76 -4.20 29.46 -4.79
N PHE A 77 -5.53 29.57 -4.75
CA PHE A 77 -6.49 28.49 -4.98
C PHE A 77 -6.44 27.34 -3.96
N TRP A 78 -5.63 27.45 -2.90
CA TRP A 78 -5.65 26.45 -1.84
C TRP A 78 -7.05 26.33 -1.26
N ARG A 79 -7.46 25.09 -1.04
CA ARG A 79 -8.73 24.73 -0.41
C ARG A 79 -8.59 23.40 0.33
N PRO A 80 -9.42 23.16 1.37
CA PRO A 80 -9.49 21.86 2.02
C PRO A 80 -9.82 20.74 1.04
N ILE A 81 -9.48 19.52 1.44
CA ILE A 81 -9.79 18.31 0.68
C ILE A 81 -11.30 18.08 0.71
N GLU A 82 -11.88 17.94 -0.48
CA GLU A 82 -13.27 17.64 -0.72
C GLU A 82 -13.41 16.21 -1.26
N ALA A 83 -13.92 15.27 -0.46
CA ALA A 83 -13.95 13.85 -0.83
C ALA A 83 -14.70 13.52 -2.14
N GLY A 84 -15.68 14.35 -2.54
CA GLY A 84 -16.43 14.17 -3.79
C GLY A 84 -15.76 14.77 -5.03
N ARG A 85 -14.71 15.59 -4.85
CA ARG A 85 -14.02 16.32 -5.91
C ARG A 85 -12.57 15.88 -6.04
N ASP A 86 -11.88 15.79 -4.91
CA ASP A 86 -10.48 15.42 -4.83
C ASP A 86 -10.34 13.91 -4.78
N ARG A 87 -9.65 13.41 -5.79
CA ARG A 87 -9.20 12.04 -5.80
C ARG A 87 -7.81 12.02 -5.17
N PHE A 88 -7.56 11.00 -4.36
CA PHE A 88 -6.27 10.59 -3.78
C PHE A 88 -6.01 9.12 -4.09
N GLU A 89 -4.75 8.68 -4.04
CA GLU A 89 -4.47 7.26 -4.23
C GLU A 89 -5.25 6.45 -3.19
N PRO A 90 -5.91 5.36 -3.60
CA PRO A 90 -6.74 4.58 -2.71
C PRO A 90 -5.91 3.88 -1.62
N ARG A 91 -6.59 3.56 -0.51
CA ARG A 91 -6.05 2.77 0.61
C ARG A 91 -5.45 1.47 0.08
N GLY A 92 -4.14 1.28 0.30
CA GLY A 92 -3.42 0.05 -0.03
C GLY A 92 -2.40 0.16 -1.18
N GLY A 93 -2.48 1.16 -2.08
CA GLY A 93 -1.66 1.18 -3.30
C GLY A 93 -0.70 2.36 -3.43
N SER A 94 0.45 2.12 -4.08
CA SER A 94 1.40 3.14 -4.59
C SER A 94 1.29 3.04 -6.11
N LEU A 95 0.19 3.58 -6.64
CA LEU A 95 -0.24 3.34 -8.03
C LEU A 95 0.69 3.97 -9.07
N ALA A 96 1.56 4.88 -8.65
CA ALA A 96 2.64 5.45 -9.44
C ALA A 96 3.96 5.50 -8.64
N LEU A 97 5.09 5.65 -9.33
CA LEU A 97 6.36 5.98 -8.67
C LEU A 97 6.26 7.36 -7.99
N TRP A 98 7.13 7.62 -7.00
CA TRP A 98 7.24 8.95 -6.43
C TRP A 98 7.65 9.96 -7.51
N PRO A 99 6.92 11.07 -7.68
CA PRO A 99 7.31 12.09 -8.63
C PRO A 99 8.58 12.81 -8.14
N GLU A 100 9.49 13.13 -9.06
CA GLU A 100 10.69 13.93 -8.76
C GLU A 100 10.28 15.32 -8.21
N ASP A 101 9.32 15.96 -8.88
CA ASP A 101 8.63 17.15 -8.35
C ASP A 101 7.40 16.74 -7.54
N ARG A 102 7.52 16.80 -6.21
CA ARG A 102 6.44 16.43 -5.30
C ARG A 102 5.30 17.46 -5.23
N THR A 103 5.48 18.66 -5.76
CA THR A 103 4.43 19.69 -5.78
C THR A 103 3.28 19.32 -6.72
N VAL A 104 3.49 18.37 -7.65
CA VAL A 104 2.41 17.80 -8.48
C VAL A 104 1.32 17.10 -7.66
N MET A 105 1.64 16.70 -6.42
CA MET A 105 0.67 16.07 -5.52
C MET A 105 -0.32 17.07 -4.92
N TYR A 106 -0.04 18.37 -4.94
CA TYR A 106 -0.94 19.43 -4.46
C TYR A 106 -2.27 19.40 -5.22
N TRP A 107 -3.32 18.88 -4.58
CA TRP A 107 -4.62 18.66 -5.20
C TRP A 107 -5.29 19.94 -5.69
N TRP A 108 -5.01 21.07 -5.03
CA TRP A 108 -5.57 22.37 -5.40
C TRP A 108 -4.88 23.02 -6.61
N ARG A 109 -3.69 22.56 -7.02
CA ARG A 109 -2.99 23.05 -8.23
C ARG A 109 -3.39 22.30 -9.50
N ARG A 110 -4.24 21.26 -9.39
CA ARG A 110 -4.61 20.40 -10.52
C ARG A 110 -5.51 21.17 -11.49
N ARG A 111 -5.10 21.19 -12.77
CA ARG A 111 -5.84 21.82 -13.86
C ARG A 111 -6.80 20.87 -14.56
N SER A 112 -6.55 19.57 -14.48
CA SER A 112 -7.43 18.51 -14.99
C SER A 112 -8.29 17.96 -13.84
N GLY A 113 -9.44 17.35 -14.16
CA GLY A 113 -10.20 16.56 -13.19
C GLY A 113 -9.51 15.24 -12.80
N LYS A 114 -8.31 14.98 -13.33
CA LYS A 114 -7.53 13.76 -13.10
C LYS A 114 -6.54 13.96 -11.96
N ALA A 115 -6.25 12.88 -11.28
CA ALA A 115 -5.24 12.84 -10.26
C ALA A 115 -3.82 12.68 -10.83
N TRP A 116 -2.80 13.07 -10.06
CA TRP A 116 -1.41 13.02 -10.54
C TRP A 116 -1.02 11.60 -10.98
N TRP A 117 -1.37 10.56 -10.21
CA TRP A 117 -1.12 9.18 -10.62
C TRP A 117 -1.94 8.78 -11.85
N GLU A 118 -3.17 9.30 -12.05
CA GLU A 118 -3.99 9.03 -13.25
C GLU A 118 -3.37 9.59 -14.54
N GLU A 119 -2.45 10.56 -14.44
CA GLU A 119 -1.75 11.15 -15.59
C GLU A 119 -0.42 10.44 -15.91
N VAL A 120 0.26 9.87 -14.91
CA VAL A 120 1.49 9.07 -15.09
C VAL A 120 1.26 7.56 -15.18
N THR A 121 0.04 7.07 -14.93
CA THR A 121 -0.30 5.65 -15.16
C THR A 121 -0.44 5.42 -16.67
N PRO A 122 0.37 4.54 -17.30
CA PRO A 122 0.11 4.10 -18.66
C PRO A 122 -1.27 3.47 -18.74
N VAL A 123 -1.96 3.67 -19.86
CA VAL A 123 -3.21 2.97 -20.21
C VAL A 123 -3.19 1.53 -19.70
N ALA A 124 -4.23 1.15 -18.97
CA ALA A 124 -4.40 -0.19 -18.40
C ALA A 124 -3.89 -1.29 -19.35
N PRO A 125 -3.07 -2.25 -18.89
CA PRO A 125 -2.73 -3.40 -19.71
C PRO A 125 -4.02 -4.15 -20.03
N ARG A 126 -4.26 -4.41 -21.31
CA ARG A 126 -5.12 -5.51 -21.72
C ARG A 126 -4.46 -6.78 -21.21
N PHE A 127 -5.13 -7.51 -20.33
CA PHE A 127 -4.63 -8.79 -19.84
C PHE A 127 -5.02 -9.86 -20.85
N ASP A 128 -4.08 -10.09 -21.76
CA ASP A 128 -3.99 -11.32 -22.52
C ASP A 128 -3.50 -12.42 -21.55
N GLY A 129 -3.92 -13.66 -21.78
CA GLY A 129 -3.84 -14.77 -20.83
C GLY A 129 -2.43 -15.13 -20.31
N GLN A 130 -2.44 -15.93 -19.24
CA GLN A 130 -1.32 -16.67 -18.65
C GLN A 130 -0.19 -17.00 -19.65
N ASP A 131 1.01 -16.48 -19.41
CA ASP A 131 2.23 -16.96 -20.07
C ASP A 131 3.05 -17.84 -19.12
N GLY A 132 3.40 -19.05 -19.57
CA GLY A 132 4.30 -19.96 -18.84
C GLY A 132 5.70 -19.39 -18.59
N ALA A 133 6.07 -18.31 -19.27
CA ALA A 133 7.35 -17.61 -19.09
C ALA A 133 7.46 -16.91 -17.72
N THR A 134 6.36 -16.34 -17.21
CA THR A 134 6.38 -15.65 -15.90
C THR A 134 6.49 -16.65 -14.75
N ALA A 135 5.90 -17.84 -14.91
CA ALA A 135 6.02 -18.92 -13.94
C ALA A 135 7.42 -19.53 -13.93
N ALA A 136 8.02 -19.75 -15.09
CA ALA A 136 9.41 -20.21 -15.20
C ALA A 136 10.39 -19.24 -14.52
N ALA A 137 10.23 -17.93 -14.77
CA ALA A 137 11.08 -16.91 -14.15
C ALA A 137 10.98 -16.89 -12.61
N PHE A 138 9.79 -17.12 -12.04
CA PHE A 138 9.62 -17.24 -10.59
C PHE A 138 10.34 -18.48 -10.05
N VAL A 139 10.16 -19.64 -10.68
CA VAL A 139 10.81 -20.90 -10.28
C VAL A 139 12.33 -20.77 -10.34
N ASP A 140 12.86 -20.16 -11.40
CA ASP A 140 14.29 -19.93 -11.56
C ASP A 140 14.84 -18.99 -10.48
N ALA A 141 14.11 -17.91 -10.16
CA ALA A 141 14.50 -16.96 -9.13
C ALA A 141 14.53 -17.59 -7.72
N VAL A 142 13.52 -18.38 -7.37
CA VAL A 142 13.49 -19.12 -6.09
C VAL A 142 14.61 -20.17 -6.05
N SER A 143 14.84 -20.88 -7.14
CA SER A 143 15.91 -21.89 -7.23
C SER A 143 17.30 -21.27 -7.08
N ALA A 144 17.50 -20.07 -7.62
CA ALA A 144 18.76 -19.33 -7.46
C ALA A 144 19.03 -18.95 -6.00
N VAL A 145 18.01 -18.47 -5.27
CA VAL A 145 18.14 -18.17 -3.84
C VAL A 145 18.34 -19.44 -3.02
N ALA A 146 17.59 -20.50 -3.29
CA ALA A 146 17.71 -21.77 -2.57
C ALA A 146 19.08 -22.46 -2.76
N ALA A 147 19.80 -22.15 -3.85
CA ALA A 147 21.18 -22.61 -4.06
C ALA A 147 22.21 -21.88 -3.18
N MET A 148 21.86 -20.69 -2.66
CA MET A 148 22.79 -19.80 -1.94
C MET A 148 22.41 -19.59 -0.47
N ALA A 149 21.15 -19.81 -0.10
CA ALA A 149 20.61 -19.58 1.23
C ALA A 149 19.84 -20.80 1.74
N GLN A 150 19.75 -20.93 3.07
CA GLN A 150 18.94 -21.98 3.69
C GLN A 150 17.48 -21.51 3.87
N PRO A 151 16.50 -22.42 3.80
CA PRO A 151 15.12 -22.08 4.15
C PRO A 151 15.02 -21.73 5.64
N ALA A 152 14.03 -20.91 6.00
CA ALA A 152 13.74 -20.60 7.40
C ALA A 152 13.45 -21.87 8.22
N ASP A 153 13.94 -21.93 9.45
CA ASP A 153 13.55 -22.98 10.39
C ASP A 153 12.13 -22.70 10.97
N PRO A 154 11.51 -23.69 11.64
CA PRO A 154 10.17 -23.52 12.21
C PRO A 154 10.04 -22.35 13.20
N ASP A 155 11.09 -22.04 13.95
CA ASP A 155 11.07 -20.95 14.92
C ASP A 155 11.00 -19.58 14.20
N ASN A 156 11.77 -19.42 13.13
CA ASN A 156 11.74 -18.22 12.27
C ASN A 156 10.45 -18.12 11.44
N LEU A 157 9.79 -19.23 11.13
CA LEU A 157 8.49 -19.22 10.43
C LEU A 157 7.34 -18.77 11.32
N SER A 158 7.41 -19.02 12.64
CA SER A 158 6.32 -18.71 13.58
C SER A 158 5.92 -17.23 13.59
N GLY A 159 6.89 -16.31 13.49
CA GLY A 159 6.62 -14.87 13.39
C GLY A 159 5.94 -14.52 12.07
N MET A 160 6.42 -15.12 10.97
CA MET A 160 5.87 -14.89 9.64
C MET A 160 4.45 -15.45 9.49
N GLU A 161 4.11 -16.55 10.15
CA GLU A 161 2.73 -17.08 10.21
C GLU A 161 1.78 -16.05 10.83
N ILE A 162 2.18 -15.44 11.94
CA ILE A 162 1.41 -14.40 12.64
C ILE A 162 1.24 -13.18 11.73
N ASP A 163 2.29 -12.76 11.04
CA ASP A 163 2.23 -11.64 10.10
C ASP A 163 1.29 -11.93 8.93
N PHE A 164 1.38 -13.12 8.32
CA PHE A 164 0.45 -13.54 7.26
C PHE A 164 -1.00 -13.51 7.74
N ASP A 165 -1.30 -14.07 8.92
CA ASP A 165 -2.64 -14.03 9.49
C ASP A 165 -3.10 -12.58 9.70
N HIS A 166 -2.27 -11.77 10.37
CA HIS A 166 -2.59 -10.38 10.71
C HIS A 166 -2.84 -9.51 9.47
N TYR A 167 -1.93 -9.50 8.49
CA TYR A 167 -2.02 -8.60 7.34
C TYR A 167 -3.03 -9.07 6.29
N LEU A 168 -3.24 -10.37 6.13
CA LEU A 168 -4.31 -10.87 5.25
C LEU A 168 -5.70 -10.62 5.83
N TRP A 169 -5.88 -10.69 7.16
CA TRP A 169 -7.12 -10.29 7.82
C TRP A 169 -7.47 -8.80 7.61
N ARG A 170 -6.47 -7.96 7.31
CA ARG A 170 -6.68 -6.53 7.03
C ARG A 170 -7.08 -6.25 5.59
N CYS A 171 -7.04 -7.24 4.69
CA CYS A 171 -7.54 -7.10 3.34
C CYS A 171 -9.08 -7.02 3.36
N PRO A 172 -9.69 -5.91 2.89
CA PRO A 172 -11.14 -5.71 2.99
C PRO A 172 -11.98 -6.78 2.28
N SER A 173 -11.40 -7.46 1.29
CA SER A 173 -12.07 -8.50 0.52
C SER A 173 -11.94 -9.89 1.14
N ILE A 174 -11.23 -10.05 2.27
CA ILE A 174 -11.01 -11.33 2.93
C ILE A 174 -11.82 -11.39 4.22
N ARG A 175 -12.58 -12.49 4.38
CA ARG A 175 -13.46 -12.73 5.54
C ARG A 175 -13.03 -13.90 6.43
N ARG A 176 -12.04 -14.68 5.98
CA ARG A 176 -11.43 -15.77 6.75
C ARG A 176 -10.01 -15.96 6.29
N VAL A 177 -9.10 -16.17 7.21
CA VAL A 177 -7.71 -16.55 6.96
C VAL A 177 -7.39 -17.80 7.81
N THR A 178 -6.58 -18.69 7.26
CA THR A 178 -5.99 -19.82 7.96
C THR A 178 -4.59 -19.99 7.44
N VAL A 179 -3.59 -19.91 8.30
CA VAL A 179 -2.17 -20.03 7.91
C VAL A 179 -1.62 -21.31 8.51
N GLU A 180 -0.90 -22.07 7.70
CA GLU A 180 -0.23 -23.30 8.08
C GLU A 180 1.22 -23.25 7.60
N SER A 181 2.16 -23.68 8.44
CA SER A 181 3.53 -23.93 8.00
C SER A 181 3.79 -25.38 7.67
N SER A 182 4.83 -25.59 6.88
CA SER A 182 5.33 -26.89 6.45
C SER A 182 6.86 -26.89 6.49
N PRO A 183 7.49 -28.03 6.79
CA PRO A 183 8.94 -28.18 6.65
C PRO A 183 9.40 -28.23 5.18
N GLU A 184 8.49 -28.25 4.20
CA GLU A 184 8.82 -28.27 2.77
C GLU A 184 9.40 -26.92 2.30
N PRO A 185 10.68 -26.86 1.87
CA PRO A 185 11.33 -25.59 1.50
C PRO A 185 10.68 -24.87 0.31
N ALA A 186 10.01 -25.61 -0.57
CA ALA A 186 9.33 -25.05 -1.73
C ALA A 186 7.99 -24.38 -1.37
N ARG A 187 7.45 -24.66 -0.17
CA ARG A 187 6.19 -24.10 0.31
C ARG A 187 6.15 -24.14 1.84
N GLN A 188 6.92 -23.26 2.46
CA GLN A 188 7.03 -23.22 3.92
C GLN A 188 5.79 -22.65 4.59
N LEU A 189 5.06 -21.75 3.92
CA LEU A 189 3.82 -21.16 4.41
C LEU A 189 2.68 -21.37 3.41
N THR A 190 1.50 -21.71 3.91
CA THR A 190 0.26 -21.74 3.12
C THR A 190 -0.81 -20.96 3.84
N ALA A 191 -1.22 -19.83 3.27
CA ALA A 191 -2.35 -19.05 3.76
C ALA A 191 -3.59 -19.33 2.89
N ARG A 192 -4.61 -19.92 3.50
CA ARG A 192 -5.91 -20.20 2.88
C ARG A 192 -6.91 -19.15 3.32
N CYS A 193 -7.43 -18.40 2.36
CA CYS A 193 -8.35 -17.31 2.60
C CYS A 193 -9.70 -17.56 1.94
N LEU A 194 -10.78 -17.08 2.57
CA LEU A 194 -12.07 -16.93 1.92
C LEU A 194 -12.33 -15.45 1.61
N ALA A 195 -12.70 -15.18 0.36
CA ALA A 195 -13.12 -13.86 -0.07
C ALA A 195 -14.58 -13.58 0.31
N GLU A 196 -14.88 -12.30 0.42
CA GLU A 196 -16.25 -11.79 0.43
C GLU A 196 -16.94 -12.06 -0.91
N GLN A 197 -18.21 -12.47 -0.88
CA GLN A 197 -18.95 -12.87 -2.10
C GLN A 197 -19.07 -11.72 -3.12
N ALA A 198 -19.08 -10.47 -2.64
CA ALA A 198 -19.15 -9.29 -3.48
C ALA A 198 -17.78 -8.83 -4.02
N ALA A 199 -16.67 -9.38 -3.53
CA ALA A 199 -15.34 -9.00 -3.97
C ALA A 199 -15.02 -9.61 -5.33
N SER A 200 -14.45 -8.82 -6.25
CA SER A 200 -14.02 -9.34 -7.54
C SER A 200 -12.64 -10.02 -7.42
N PRO A 201 -12.33 -11.03 -8.25
CA PRO A 201 -11.01 -11.66 -8.28
C PRO A 201 -9.85 -10.66 -8.44
N HIS A 202 -10.04 -9.62 -9.25
CA HIS A 202 -9.03 -8.58 -9.46
C HIS A 202 -8.78 -7.72 -8.22
N ARG A 203 -9.83 -7.40 -7.45
CA ARG A 203 -9.70 -6.65 -6.20
C ARG A 203 -8.92 -7.46 -5.18
N VAL A 204 -9.30 -8.72 -4.98
CA VAL A 204 -8.59 -9.65 -4.09
C VAL A 204 -7.12 -9.79 -4.49
N ALA A 205 -6.85 -9.98 -5.78
CA ALA A 205 -5.49 -10.10 -6.31
C ALA A 205 -4.62 -8.87 -6.04
N THR A 206 -5.22 -7.69 -6.12
CA THR A 206 -4.53 -6.43 -5.81
C THR A 206 -4.24 -6.33 -4.31
N GLU A 207 -5.24 -6.60 -3.47
CA GLU A 207 -5.12 -6.49 -2.01
C GLU A 207 -4.06 -7.44 -1.44
N ILE A 208 -4.04 -8.71 -1.85
CA ILE A 208 -3.05 -9.67 -1.35
C ILE A 208 -1.64 -9.37 -1.87
N LYS A 209 -1.53 -8.87 -3.10
CA LYS A 209 -0.24 -8.47 -3.68
C LYS A 209 0.31 -7.22 -2.96
N ASP A 210 -0.55 -6.27 -2.64
CA ASP A 210 -0.17 -5.08 -1.88
C ASP A 210 0.26 -5.45 -0.44
N ALA A 211 -0.47 -6.35 0.22
CA ALA A 211 -0.09 -6.88 1.53
C ALA A 211 1.29 -7.54 1.48
N TRP A 212 1.54 -8.36 0.44
CA TRP A 212 2.86 -8.98 0.22
C TRP A 212 3.97 -7.94 0.09
N LEU A 213 3.84 -7.02 -0.86
CA LEU A 213 4.92 -6.10 -1.23
C LEU A 213 5.23 -5.03 -0.18
N ARG A 214 4.31 -4.78 0.74
CA ARG A 214 4.42 -3.69 1.73
C ARG A 214 4.75 -4.19 3.12
N GLU A 215 4.05 -5.23 3.56
CA GLU A 215 4.03 -5.59 4.98
C GLU A 215 4.68 -6.97 5.23
N LEU A 216 4.57 -7.90 4.28
CA LEU A 216 5.03 -9.29 4.49
C LEU A 216 6.45 -9.54 3.97
N ARG A 217 6.85 -8.95 2.84
CA ARG A 217 8.18 -9.24 2.28
C ARG A 217 9.31 -8.62 3.10
N TYR A 218 10.46 -9.27 3.10
CA TYR A 218 11.70 -8.59 3.49
C TYR A 218 12.18 -7.66 2.37
N SER A 219 12.95 -6.65 2.79
CA SER A 219 13.42 -5.58 1.91
C SER A 219 14.60 -6.00 1.02
N TYR A 220 15.41 -6.97 1.46
CA TYR A 220 16.62 -7.39 0.75
C TYR A 220 16.31 -8.06 -0.59
N TRP A 221 15.43 -9.07 -0.61
CA TRP A 221 15.05 -9.75 -1.84
C TRP A 221 13.62 -10.29 -1.76
N GLU A 222 12.90 -10.22 -2.88
CA GLU A 222 11.56 -10.80 -3.04
C GLU A 222 11.34 -11.29 -4.47
N ALA A 223 10.49 -12.30 -4.60
CA ALA A 223 9.86 -12.71 -5.85
C ALA A 223 8.41 -13.11 -5.57
N HIS A 224 7.53 -12.90 -6.54
CA HIS A 224 6.14 -13.36 -6.44
C HIS A 224 5.55 -13.72 -7.80
N LEU A 225 4.58 -14.63 -7.80
CA LEU A 225 3.80 -15.04 -8.97
C LEU A 225 2.32 -14.98 -8.63
N LEU A 226 1.61 -14.05 -9.27
CA LEU A 226 0.16 -13.89 -9.09
C LEU A 226 -0.58 -14.61 -10.21
N ARG A 227 -1.53 -15.48 -9.83
CA ARG A 227 -2.41 -16.24 -10.72
C ARG A 227 -3.86 -15.92 -10.35
N VAL A 228 -4.61 -15.37 -11.31
CA VAL A 228 -6.01 -14.96 -11.10
C VAL A 228 -6.90 -15.83 -11.98
N ASN A 229 -7.79 -16.58 -11.35
CA ASN A 229 -8.82 -17.38 -11.99
C ASN A 229 -10.21 -16.84 -11.63
N ALA A 230 -11.24 -17.34 -12.30
CA ALA A 230 -12.63 -16.97 -12.00
C ALA A 230 -13.08 -17.35 -10.57
N THR A 231 -12.47 -18.40 -9.99
CA THR A 231 -12.90 -18.98 -8.71
C THR A 231 -11.80 -18.99 -7.65
N SER A 232 -10.58 -18.61 -8.01
CA SER A 232 -9.44 -18.54 -7.08
C SER A 232 -8.48 -17.45 -7.47
N VAL A 233 -7.81 -16.89 -6.47
CA VAL A 233 -6.62 -16.06 -6.63
C VAL A 233 -5.51 -16.72 -5.86
N GLU A 234 -4.38 -16.96 -6.51
CA GLU A 234 -3.20 -17.59 -5.93
C GLU A 234 -2.00 -16.65 -6.07
N LEU A 235 -1.29 -16.39 -4.98
CA LEU A 235 -0.05 -15.64 -4.97
C LEU A 235 1.04 -16.52 -4.35
N ASP A 236 1.95 -17.01 -5.18
CA ASP A 236 3.18 -17.65 -4.72
C ASP A 236 4.22 -16.57 -4.44
N VAL A 237 4.94 -16.72 -3.34
CA VAL A 237 5.85 -15.70 -2.83
C VAL A 237 7.15 -16.32 -2.32
N ALA A 238 8.23 -15.58 -2.43
CA ALA A 238 9.49 -15.90 -1.82
C ALA A 238 10.22 -14.62 -1.39
N THR A 239 10.89 -14.63 -0.26
CA THR A 239 11.66 -13.49 0.23
C THR A 239 12.87 -13.94 1.03
N GLN A 240 13.92 -13.11 1.07
CA GLN A 240 15.13 -13.36 1.84
C GLN A 240 15.43 -12.15 2.73
N VAL A 241 15.78 -12.40 3.98
CA VAL A 241 15.94 -11.35 5.00
C VAL A 241 17.17 -10.46 4.75
N GLU A 242 18.29 -11.06 4.37
CA GLU A 242 19.56 -10.39 4.03
C GLU A 242 20.45 -11.33 3.21
N ALA A 243 21.59 -10.85 2.70
CA ALA A 243 22.45 -11.59 1.76
C ALA A 243 22.88 -12.99 2.21
N ASN A 244 23.17 -13.17 3.50
CA ASN A 244 23.56 -14.46 4.09
C ASN A 244 22.47 -15.03 5.02
N GLY A 245 21.29 -14.42 5.01
CA GLY A 245 20.15 -14.84 5.81
C GLY A 245 19.35 -15.96 5.15
N TYR A 246 18.37 -16.48 5.89
CA TYR A 246 17.45 -17.47 5.37
C TYR A 246 16.44 -16.88 4.38
N PHE A 247 15.85 -17.73 3.56
CA PHE A 247 14.72 -17.39 2.71
C PHE A 247 13.43 -18.05 3.24
N ILE A 248 12.30 -17.46 2.89
CA ILE A 248 10.96 -17.98 3.15
C ILE A 248 10.24 -18.14 1.82
N THR A 249 9.52 -19.24 1.66
CA THR A 249 8.54 -19.43 0.58
C THR A 249 7.12 -19.52 1.14
N GLY A 250 6.16 -19.03 0.38
CA GLY A 250 4.76 -19.12 0.77
C GLY A 250 3.80 -19.14 -0.41
N THR A 251 2.59 -19.60 -0.15
CA THR A 251 1.47 -19.51 -1.10
C THR A 251 0.24 -18.97 -0.40
N ILE A 252 -0.36 -17.91 -0.96
CA ILE A 252 -1.64 -17.35 -0.52
C ILE A 252 -2.70 -17.81 -1.51
N ILE A 253 -3.72 -18.52 -1.03
CA ILE A 253 -4.82 -19.06 -1.84
C ILE A 253 -6.12 -18.45 -1.35
N VAL A 254 -6.75 -17.61 -2.17
CA VAL A 254 -8.06 -17.03 -1.88
C VAL A 254 -9.14 -17.68 -2.74
N LYS A 255 -10.22 -18.15 -2.10
CA LYS A 255 -11.39 -18.75 -2.77
C LYS A 255 -12.68 -18.08 -2.33
N TRP A 256 -13.75 -18.20 -3.12
CA TRP A 256 -15.08 -17.64 -2.79
C TRP A 256 -16.01 -18.66 -2.14
N SER A 257 -15.68 -19.95 -2.23
CA SER A 257 -16.41 -21.05 -1.60
C SER A 257 -15.42 -22.02 -0.97
N ASP A 258 -15.79 -22.57 0.17
CA ASP A 258 -15.05 -23.69 0.73
C ASP A 258 -15.35 -24.94 -0.11
N SER A 259 -14.34 -25.76 -0.36
CA SER A 259 -14.51 -27.04 -1.09
C SER A 259 -15.51 -27.97 -0.38
N ALA A 260 -15.81 -27.72 0.90
CA ALA A 260 -16.80 -28.42 1.70
C ALA A 260 -18.26 -28.05 1.33
N ASP A 261 -18.54 -26.83 0.87
CA ASP A 261 -19.90 -26.39 0.51
C ASP A 261 -20.37 -26.98 -0.83
N ALA A 262 -19.44 -27.36 -1.71
CA ALA A 262 -19.77 -28.00 -2.99
C ALA A 262 -20.36 -29.41 -2.83
N ALA A 263 -20.17 -30.05 -1.67
CA ALA A 263 -20.75 -31.36 -1.37
C ALA A 263 -22.19 -31.27 -0.85
N VAL A 264 -22.60 -30.14 -0.28
CA VAL A 264 -23.95 -29.97 0.32
C VAL A 264 -25.01 -29.60 -0.73
N VAL A 265 -24.60 -29.01 -1.86
CA VAL A 265 -25.52 -28.66 -2.95
C VAL A 265 -25.79 -29.84 -3.90
N ARG A 266 -25.21 -31.02 -3.64
CA ARG A 266 -25.37 -32.25 -4.44
C ARG A 266 -25.95 -33.45 -3.68
N ALA A 267 -26.55 -33.24 -2.50
CA ALA A 267 -27.25 -34.28 -1.74
C ALA A 267 -28.76 -34.05 -1.71
#